data_AF-A0A6L8FVA9-F1
#
_entry.id   AF-A0A6L8FVA9-F1
#
_cell.length_a   1.000
_cell.length_b   1.000
_cell.length_c   1.000
_cell.angle_alpha   90.00
_cell.angle_beta   90.00
_cell.angle_gamma   90.00
#
_symmetry.space_group_name_H-M   'P 1'
#
loop_
_entity.id
_entity.type
_entity.pdbx_description
1 polymer ?
#
loop_
_entity_poly.entity_id
_entity_poly.type
_entity_poly.pdbx_seq_one_letter_code
_entity_poly.pdbx_strand_id
1 'polypeptide(L)'
;MSISTQEWTPTLTERETVLFDLKGYILFPAVLNEDELAPIKAQCEKLRTDKASLPPDARCLPGGPASVLIDHPAVMRVLHTIIDDEIEKIRLEGAFLSYRFKGDNHRGWTPHAGGK
;
A
#
# COMPACT_ATOMS: atom_id res chain seq x y z
N MET A 1 6.17 -4.62 -18.29
CA MET A 1 6.90 -4.95 -17.06
C MET A 1 6.14 -6.07 -16.38
N SER A 2 6.77 -7.23 -16.19
CA SER A 2 6.13 -8.36 -15.49
C SER A 2 6.23 -8.09 -14.01
N ILE A 3 5.09 -7.94 -13.35
CA ILE A 3 4.99 -8.00 -11.89
C ILE A 3 5.46 -9.41 -11.48
N SER A 4 6.22 -9.50 -10.40
CA SER A 4 6.63 -10.74 -9.74
C SER A 4 5.42 -11.62 -9.54
N THR A 5 5.41 -12.79 -10.17
CA THR A 5 4.34 -13.79 -10.05
C THR A 5 4.49 -14.60 -8.76
N GLN A 6 4.69 -13.93 -7.62
CA GLN A 6 4.52 -14.60 -6.35
C GLN A 6 3.04 -14.99 -6.25
N GLU A 7 2.76 -16.29 -6.25
CA GLU A 7 1.39 -16.77 -6.09
C GLU A 7 0.89 -16.47 -4.68
N TRP A 8 -0.18 -15.69 -4.61
CA TRP A 8 -0.88 -15.39 -3.37
C TRP A 8 -2.11 -16.28 -3.28
N THR A 9 -2.38 -16.84 -2.10
CA THR A 9 -3.68 -17.50 -1.89
C THR A 9 -4.79 -16.46 -1.97
N PRO A 10 -6.00 -16.83 -2.45
CA PRO A 10 -7.11 -15.89 -2.59
C PRO A 10 -7.55 -15.23 -1.27
N THR A 11 -7.35 -15.90 -0.14
CA THR A 11 -7.69 -15.44 1.21
C THR A 11 -6.55 -15.68 2.18
N LEU A 12 -6.63 -15.11 3.38
CA LEU A 12 -5.71 -15.40 4.48
C LEU A 12 -5.86 -16.85 4.94
N THR A 13 -4.73 -17.45 5.35
CA THR A 13 -4.75 -18.71 6.10
C THR A 13 -5.30 -18.47 7.51
N GLU A 14 -5.80 -19.52 8.16
CA GLU A 14 -6.31 -19.45 9.54
C GLU A 14 -5.29 -18.81 10.51
N ARG A 15 -4.01 -19.19 10.39
CA ARG A 15 -2.94 -18.61 11.20
C ARG A 15 -2.79 -17.10 10.97
N GLU A 16 -2.86 -16.65 9.73
CA GLU A 16 -2.75 -15.22 9.38
C GLU A 16 -3.96 -14.44 9.87
N THR A 17 -5.17 -15.00 9.76
CA THR A 17 -6.39 -14.41 10.33
C THR A 17 -6.28 -14.26 11.84
N VAL A 18 -5.87 -15.31 12.56
CA VAL A 18 -5.65 -15.23 14.02
C VAL A 18 -4.59 -14.18 14.37
N LEU A 19 -3.51 -14.07 13.60
CA LEU A 19 -2.48 -13.04 13.82
C LEU A 19 -3.02 -11.63 13.60
N PHE A 20 -3.86 -11.42 12.59
CA PHE A 20 -4.51 -10.14 12.33
C PHE A 20 -5.47 -9.77 13.46
N ASP A 21 -6.35 -10.68 13.86
CA ASP A 21 -7.33 -10.47 14.94
C ASP A 21 -6.66 -10.10 16.28
N LEU A 22 -5.53 -10.73 16.60
CA LEU A 22 -4.80 -10.47 17.83
C LEU A 22 -4.05 -9.13 17.83
N LYS A 23 -3.59 -8.66 16.67
CA LYS A 23 -2.67 -7.51 16.57
C LYS A 23 -3.31 -6.26 15.99
N GLY A 24 -4.41 -6.41 15.27
CA GLY A 24 -4.98 -5.38 14.40
C GLY A 24 -4.15 -5.09 13.14
N TYR A 25 -3.10 -5.88 12.86
CA TYR A 25 -2.27 -5.76 11.66
C TYR A 25 -1.59 -7.08 11.28
N ILE A 26 -1.18 -7.19 10.02
CA ILE A 26 -0.31 -8.26 9.51
C ILE A 26 0.79 -7.67 8.63
N LEU A 27 1.97 -8.29 8.64
CA LEU A 27 3.14 -7.86 7.84
C LEU A 27 3.51 -8.96 6.85
N PHE A 28 3.49 -8.62 5.56
CA PHE A 28 4.05 -9.44 4.49
C PHE A 28 5.39 -8.84 4.05
N PRO A 29 6.52 -9.50 4.33
CA PRO A 29 7.82 -8.99 3.90
C PRO A 29 7.99 -9.18 2.39
N ALA A 30 8.75 -8.28 1.76
CA ALA A 30 9.22 -8.41 0.38
C ALA A 30 8.11 -8.68 -0.67
N VAL A 31 6.94 -8.07 -0.51
CA VAL A 31 5.82 -8.17 -1.47
C VAL A 31 6.21 -7.71 -2.88
N LEU A 32 7.06 -6.68 -2.97
CA LEU A 32 7.58 -6.14 -4.22
C LEU A 32 9.09 -6.35 -4.28
N ASN A 33 9.59 -6.73 -5.45
CA ASN A 33 11.02 -6.74 -5.76
C ASN A 33 11.53 -5.32 -6.10
N GLU A 34 12.84 -5.20 -6.34
CA GLU A 34 13.47 -3.91 -6.60
C GLU A 34 13.01 -3.26 -7.92
N ASP A 35 12.81 -4.04 -8.97
CA ASP A 35 12.38 -3.56 -10.28
C ASP A 35 10.93 -3.03 -10.25
N GLU A 36 10.07 -3.65 -9.46
CA GLU A 36 8.68 -3.20 -9.22
C GLU A 36 8.65 -1.95 -8.35
N LEU A 37 9.50 -1.90 -7.33
CA LEU A 37 9.52 -0.83 -6.35
C LEU A 37 10.18 0.46 -6.88
N ALA A 38 11.21 0.34 -7.72
CA ALA A 38 11.97 1.47 -8.26
C ALA A 38 11.09 2.55 -8.94
N PRO A 39 10.19 2.23 -9.89
CA PRO A 39 9.36 3.24 -10.54
C PRO A 39 8.34 3.88 -9.58
N ILE A 40 7.83 3.13 -8.60
CA ILE A 40 6.93 3.66 -7.57
C ILE A 40 7.67 4.66 -6.68
N LYS A 41 8.88 4.32 -6.22
CA LYS A 41 9.72 5.22 -5.42
C LYS A 41 10.04 6.50 -6.19
N ALA A 42 10.47 6.38 -7.45
CA ALA A 42 10.79 7.53 -8.30
C ALA A 42 9.58 8.46 -8.51
N GLN A 43 8.37 7.88 -8.66
CA GLN A 43 7.14 8.67 -8.70
C GLN A 43 6.90 9.39 -7.37
N CYS A 44 6.96 8.68 -6.23
CA CYS A 44 6.73 9.24 -4.91
C CYS A 44 7.68 10.39 -4.56
N GLU A 45 8.96 10.27 -4.94
CA GLU A 45 9.94 11.36 -4.78
C GLU A 45 9.53 12.59 -5.59
N LYS A 46 9.23 12.42 -6.88
CA LYS A 46 8.77 13.53 -7.75
C LYS A 46 7.47 14.15 -7.28
N LEU A 47 6.51 13.37 -6.78
CA LEU A 47 5.27 13.91 -6.20
C LEU A 47 5.55 14.92 -5.08
N ARG A 48 6.63 14.73 -4.32
CA ARG A 48 7.04 15.62 -3.24
C ARG A 48 7.90 16.79 -3.73
N THR A 49 8.81 16.56 -4.67
CA THR A 49 9.85 17.56 -5.03
C THR A 49 9.56 18.33 -6.30
N ASP A 50 8.93 17.70 -7.30
CA ASP A 50 8.62 18.30 -8.59
C ASP A 50 7.44 17.57 -9.28
N LYS A 51 6.24 17.78 -8.73
CA LYS A 51 5.01 17.15 -9.22
C LYS A 51 4.68 17.54 -10.66
N ALA A 52 5.05 18.74 -11.12
CA ALA A 52 4.74 19.21 -12.47
C ALA A 52 5.50 18.41 -13.54
N SER A 53 6.68 17.88 -13.22
CA SER A 53 7.45 17.01 -14.12
C SER A 53 6.79 15.67 -14.45
N LEU A 54 5.82 15.23 -13.65
CA LEU A 54 5.10 13.97 -13.88
C LEU A 54 4.00 14.14 -14.93
N PRO A 55 3.68 13.08 -15.71
CA PRO A 55 2.46 13.01 -16.50
C PRO A 55 1.20 13.27 -15.65
N PRO A 56 0.14 13.91 -16.18
CA PRO A 56 -1.04 14.30 -15.41
C PRO A 56 -1.69 13.18 -14.58
N ASP A 57 -1.75 11.96 -15.11
CA ASP A 57 -2.28 10.76 -14.46
C ASP A 57 -1.37 10.20 -13.36
N ALA A 58 -0.07 10.54 -13.37
CA ALA A 58 0.89 10.17 -12.35
C ALA A 58 1.08 11.24 -11.25
N ARG A 59 0.40 12.40 -11.36
CA ARG A 59 0.52 13.54 -10.43
C ARG A 59 -0.23 13.37 -9.10
N CYS A 60 -0.90 12.23 -8.91
CA CYS A 60 -1.58 11.90 -7.65
C CYS A 60 -1.51 10.38 -7.44
N LEU A 61 -1.46 9.95 -6.18
CA LEU A 61 -1.69 8.55 -5.86
C LEU A 61 -3.20 8.25 -5.96
N PRO A 62 -3.59 7.03 -6.35
CA PRO A 62 -2.73 5.89 -6.71
C PRO A 62 -2.36 5.84 -8.21
N GLY A 63 -2.45 6.93 -8.97
CA GLY A 63 -2.19 6.90 -10.42
C GLY A 63 -0.71 6.67 -10.80
N GLY A 64 -0.42 6.54 -12.10
CA GLY A 64 0.94 6.31 -12.60
C GLY A 64 1.55 4.96 -12.18
N PRO A 65 2.88 4.88 -11.96
CA PRO A 65 3.53 3.66 -11.47
C PRO A 65 2.91 3.02 -10.22
N ALA A 66 2.38 3.81 -9.30
CA ALA A 66 1.73 3.31 -8.09
C ALA A 66 0.37 2.61 -8.34
N SER A 67 -0.18 2.68 -9.55
CA SER A 67 -1.50 2.09 -9.87
C SER A 67 -1.52 0.57 -9.73
N VAL A 68 -0.38 -0.09 -9.91
CA VAL A 68 -0.23 -1.54 -9.72
C VAL A 68 -0.48 -1.99 -8.27
N LEU A 69 -0.55 -1.04 -7.33
CA LEU A 69 -0.81 -1.32 -5.91
C LEU A 69 -2.30 -1.37 -5.57
N ILE A 70 -3.19 -0.87 -6.44
CA ILE A 70 -4.63 -0.72 -6.14
C ILE A 70 -5.28 -2.07 -5.84
N ASP A 71 -5.00 -3.05 -6.67
CA ASP A 71 -5.57 -4.41 -6.67
C ASP A 71 -4.50 -5.48 -6.49
N HIS A 72 -3.35 -5.12 -5.89
CA HIS A 72 -2.25 -6.04 -5.70
C HIS A 72 -2.72 -7.30 -4.92
N PRO A 73 -2.45 -8.53 -5.39
CA PRO A 73 -3.00 -9.75 -4.79
C PRO A 73 -2.73 -9.91 -3.29
N ALA A 74 -1.54 -9.49 -2.83
CA ALA A 74 -1.18 -9.48 -1.40
C ALA A 74 -2.11 -8.60 -0.54
N VAL A 75 -2.63 -7.51 -1.10
CA VAL A 75 -3.60 -6.62 -0.42
C VAL A 75 -5.00 -7.21 -0.57
N MET A 76 -5.38 -7.63 -1.77
CA MET A 76 -6.73 -8.12 -2.05
C MET A 76 -7.11 -9.34 -1.22
N ARG A 77 -6.19 -10.30 -1.01
CA ARG A 77 -6.49 -11.44 -0.13
C ARG A 77 -6.82 -11.05 1.31
N VAL A 78 -6.23 -9.95 1.81
CA VAL A 78 -6.53 -9.42 3.15
C VAL A 78 -7.92 -8.80 3.14
N LEU A 79 -8.19 -7.92 2.16
CA LEU A 79 -9.48 -7.24 2.07
C LEU A 79 -10.64 -8.23 1.89
N HIS A 80 -10.45 -9.27 1.07
CA HIS A 80 -11.44 -10.33 0.88
C HIS A 80 -11.68 -11.19 2.12
N THR A 81 -10.69 -11.30 3.00
CA THR A 81 -10.87 -12.07 4.24
C THR A 81 -11.48 -11.24 5.36
N ILE A 82 -11.11 -9.95 5.45
CA ILE A 82 -11.42 -9.11 6.60
C ILE A 82 -12.64 -8.21 6.39
N ILE A 83 -12.89 -7.76 5.15
CA ILE A 83 -13.97 -6.82 4.84
C ILE A 83 -15.15 -7.55 4.20
N ASP A 84 -14.98 -8.07 2.99
CA ASP A 84 -16.02 -8.78 2.23
C ASP A 84 -15.38 -9.54 1.06
N ASP A 85 -15.85 -10.73 0.75
CA ASP A 85 -15.32 -11.57 -0.32
C ASP A 85 -15.72 -11.09 -1.72
N GLU A 86 -16.70 -10.19 -1.85
CA GLU A 86 -17.10 -9.57 -3.12
C GLU A 86 -16.32 -8.27 -3.39
N ILE A 87 -15.61 -8.21 -4.52
CA ILE A 87 -14.79 -7.06 -4.91
C ILE A 87 -15.63 -5.79 -5.08
N GLU A 88 -16.88 -5.93 -5.50
CA GLU A 88 -17.83 -4.84 -5.72
C GLU A 88 -18.21 -4.12 -4.42
N LYS A 89 -18.03 -4.78 -3.26
CA LYS A 89 -18.28 -4.18 -1.94
C LYS A 89 -17.04 -3.51 -1.34
N ILE A 90 -15.87 -3.65 -1.97
CA ILE A 90 -14.62 -3.02 -1.54
C ILE A 90 -14.39 -1.76 -2.38
N ARG A 91 -14.05 -0.64 -1.71
CA ARG A 91 -13.66 0.59 -2.39
C ARG A 91 -12.39 1.17 -1.80
N LEU A 92 -11.54 1.70 -2.67
CA LEU A 92 -10.44 2.57 -2.25
C LEU A 92 -10.98 4.00 -2.08
N GLU A 93 -11.12 4.44 -0.83
CA GLU A 93 -11.61 5.78 -0.51
C GLU A 93 -10.55 6.87 -0.83
N GLY A 94 -9.29 6.60 -0.54
CA GLY A 94 -8.20 7.55 -0.77
C GLY A 94 -6.83 6.92 -0.66
N ALA A 95 -5.84 7.57 -1.29
CA ALA A 95 -4.44 7.19 -1.22
C ALA A 95 -3.59 8.45 -0.97
N PHE A 96 -2.61 8.35 -0.08
CA PHE A 96 -1.75 9.48 0.29
C PHE A 96 -0.31 9.05 0.47
N LEU A 97 0.61 9.99 0.23
CA LEU A 97 2.04 9.79 0.39
C LEU A 97 2.48 10.25 1.78
N SER A 98 2.90 9.32 2.63
CA SER A 98 3.66 9.64 3.84
C SER A 98 5.14 9.72 3.51
N TYR A 99 5.70 10.94 3.58
CA TYR A 99 7.11 11.20 3.32
C TYR A 99 7.73 11.88 4.53
N ARG A 100 8.85 11.33 5.00
CA ARG A 100 9.55 11.72 6.24
C ARG A 100 11.03 11.90 5.95
N PHE A 101 11.71 12.70 6.76
CA PHE A 101 13.17 12.87 6.73
C PHE A 101 13.76 12.54 8.09
N LYS A 102 15.08 12.28 8.13
CA LYS A 102 15.77 12.00 9.38
C LYS A 102 15.63 13.20 10.32
N GLY A 103 15.15 12.98 11.54
CA GLY A 103 14.88 14.03 12.53
C GLY A 103 13.48 14.66 12.43
N ASP A 104 12.62 14.17 11.54
CA ASP A 104 11.21 14.56 11.49
C ASP A 104 10.47 14.00 12.73
N ASN A 105 10.34 14.83 13.77
CA ASN A 105 9.69 14.52 15.04
C ASN A 105 8.32 15.19 15.17
N HIS A 106 7.54 15.24 14.07
CA HIS A 106 6.25 15.92 14.04
C HIS A 106 5.33 15.44 15.18
N ARG A 107 5.20 16.26 16.23
CA ARG A 107 4.37 16.06 17.44
C ARG A 107 4.63 14.80 18.29
N GLY A 108 5.82 14.22 18.23
CA GLY A 108 6.16 13.05 19.05
C GLY A 108 5.43 11.79 18.58
N TRP A 109 6.19 10.80 18.12
CA TRP A 109 5.67 9.52 17.64
C TRP A 109 5.28 8.62 18.81
N THR A 110 4.33 9.06 19.63
CA THR A 110 3.77 8.26 20.72
C THR A 110 2.66 7.36 20.20
N PRO A 111 2.33 6.26 20.91
CA PRO A 111 1.19 5.43 20.54
C PRO A 111 -0.10 6.23 20.42
N HIS A 112 -0.75 6.16 19.25
CA HIS A 112 -2.02 6.80 18.95
C HIS A 112 -2.81 5.95 17.94
N ALA A 113 -4.13 6.12 17.89
CA ALA A 113 -5.03 5.28 17.08
C ALA A 113 -5.36 5.86 15.69
N GLY A 114 -4.56 6.81 15.19
CA GLY A 114 -4.82 7.53 13.93
C GLY A 114 -6.07 8.42 13.98
N GLY A 115 -5.89 9.75 13.92
CA GLY A 115 -6.97 10.71 13.63
C GLY A 115 -8.25 10.63 14.48
N LYS A 116 -8.15 10.74 15.81
CA LYS A 116 -9.30 11.16 16.64
C LYS A 116 -9.48 12.67 16.58
#